data_AF-A0A5C4NLC6-F1
#
_entry.id   AF-A0A5C4NLC6-F1
#
_cell.length_a   1.000
_cell.length_b   1.000
_cell.length_c   1.000
_cell.angle_alpha   90.00
_cell.angle_beta   90.00
_cell.angle_gamma   90.00
#
_symmetry.space_group_name_H-M   'P 1'
#
loop_
_entity.id
_entity.type
_entity.pdbx_description
1 polymer ?
#
loop_
_entity_poly.entity_id
_entity_poly.type
_entity_poly.pdbx_seq_one_letter_code
_entity_poly.pdbx_strand_id
1 'polypeptide(L)'
;MPLRRFSTRGAAVNPAPPWRPHILVAAGRNEAISAIASSSLRKWKTAGGYHRHSLAETLMYRLKVPIGRELAARTIAAQATAVVVRVSVLNRMTALARPHSIRMT
;
A
#
# COMPACT_ATOMS: atom_id res chain seq x y z
N MET A 1 -9.56 6.26 -16.50
CA MET A 1 -9.93 5.62 -15.22
C MET A 1 -10.00 6.69 -14.14
N PRO A 2 -11.17 6.97 -13.52
CA PRO A 2 -11.26 8.03 -12.53
C PRO A 2 -10.84 7.50 -11.14
N LEU A 3 -9.86 8.16 -10.53
CA LEU A 3 -9.47 7.94 -9.14
C LEU A 3 -10.60 8.44 -8.23
N ARG A 4 -11.23 7.55 -7.45
CA ARG A 4 -12.19 7.93 -6.41
C ARG A 4 -11.49 8.85 -5.41
N ARG A 5 -11.95 10.10 -5.35
CA ARG A 5 -11.52 11.12 -4.39
C ARG A 5 -12.07 10.73 -3.01
N PHE A 6 -11.23 10.17 -2.14
CA PHE A 6 -11.64 9.91 -0.75
C PHE A 6 -11.74 11.25 -0.01
N SER A 7 -12.98 11.68 0.27
CA SER A 7 -13.30 12.85 1.10
C SER A 7 -12.91 12.58 2.56
N THR A 8 -12.08 13.44 3.15
CA THR A 8 -11.61 13.39 4.55
C THR A 8 -12.35 14.37 5.46
N ARG A 9 -13.65 14.63 5.22
CA ARG A 9 -14.49 15.29 6.22
C ARG A 9 -15.24 14.25 7.05
N GLY A 10 -14.76 14.02 8.27
CA GLY A 10 -15.52 13.72 9.50
C GLY A 10 -16.77 12.82 9.48
N ALA A 11 -17.00 11.98 8.48
CA ALA A 11 -18.09 11.02 8.50
C ALA A 11 -17.71 9.88 9.44
N ALA A 12 -18.54 9.62 10.47
CA ALA A 12 -18.48 8.37 11.21
C ALA A 12 -18.57 7.23 10.19
N VAL A 13 -17.45 6.53 9.96
CA VAL A 13 -17.43 5.39 9.06
C VAL A 13 -18.16 4.28 9.80
N ASN A 14 -19.44 4.10 9.49
CA ASN A 14 -20.19 2.95 9.99
C ASN A 14 -19.43 1.69 9.55
N PRO A 15 -19.03 0.83 10.50
CA PRO A 15 -18.29 -0.38 10.19
C PRO A 15 -19.15 -1.27 9.30
N ALA A 16 -18.53 -1.93 8.32
CA ALA A 16 -19.24 -2.85 7.44
C ALA A 16 -19.90 -3.97 8.27
N PRO A 17 -21.06 -4.51 7.85
CA PRO A 17 -21.69 -5.59 8.58
C PRO A 17 -20.78 -6.83 8.66
N PRO A 18 -20.84 -7.59 9.78
CA PRO A 18 -20.12 -8.84 9.92
C PRO A 18 -20.63 -9.86 8.90
N TRP A 19 -19.73 -10.71 8.42
CA TRP A 19 -20.08 -11.85 7.59
C TRP A 19 -20.65 -12.98 8.44
N ARG A 20 -21.38 -13.90 7.81
CA ARG A 20 -21.96 -15.04 8.51
C ARG A 20 -20.85 -15.87 9.18
N PRO A 21 -20.98 -16.23 10.48
CA PRO A 21 -19.89 -16.78 11.28
C PRO A 21 -19.46 -18.21 10.90
N HIS A 22 -20.25 -18.94 10.11
CA HIS A 22 -19.93 -20.31 9.69
C HIS A 22 -18.84 -20.40 8.59
N ILE A 23 -18.40 -19.26 8.05
CA ILE A 23 -17.31 -19.21 7.07
C ILE A 23 -16.00 -19.08 7.87
N LEU A 24 -15.10 -20.07 7.79
CA LEU A 24 -13.82 -20.06 8.54
C LEU A 24 -12.97 -18.80 8.31
N VAL A 25 -13.07 -18.19 7.12
CA VAL A 25 -12.37 -16.95 6.74
C VAL A 25 -13.03 -15.69 7.34
N ALA A 26 -14.28 -15.78 7.81
CA ALA A 26 -15.03 -14.63 8.34
C ALA A 26 -14.61 -14.22 9.75
N ALA A 27 -14.03 -15.12 10.54
CA ALA A 27 -13.67 -14.86 11.94
C ALA A 27 -12.74 -13.63 12.07
N GLY A 28 -11.58 -13.66 11.40
CA GLY A 28 -10.61 -12.56 11.47
C GLY A 28 -11.14 -11.23 10.89
N ARG A 29 -12.00 -11.29 9.86
CA ARG A 29 -12.66 -10.09 9.31
C ARG A 29 -13.65 -9.50 10.33
N ASN A 30 -14.46 -10.35 10.95
CA ASN A 30 -15.49 -9.93 11.90
C ASN A 30 -14.87 -9.37 13.18
N GLU A 31 -13.76 -9.95 13.65
CA GLU A 31 -12.95 -9.40 14.74
C GLU A 31 -12.40 -8.01 14.40
N ALA A 32 -11.82 -7.85 13.20
CA ALA A 32 -11.34 -6.53 12.75
C ALA A 32 -12.48 -5.50 12.67
N ILE A 33 -13.66 -5.89 12.20
CA ILE A 33 -14.85 -5.03 12.14
C ILE A 33 -15.33 -4.63 13.53
N SER A 34 -15.36 -5.57 14.47
CA SER A 34 -15.71 -5.31 15.87
C SER A 34 -14.69 -4.37 16.53
N ALA A 35 -13.39 -4.55 16.26
CA ALA A 35 -12.33 -3.66 16.73
C ALA A 35 -12.43 -2.25 16.14
N ILE A 36 -12.83 -2.12 14.88
CA ILE A 36 -13.08 -0.82 14.23
C ILE A 36 -14.31 -0.14 14.84
N ALA A 37 -15.39 -0.91 15.09
CA ALA A 37 -16.63 -0.43 15.67
C ALA A 37 -16.46 0.11 17.10
N SER A 38 -15.66 -0.60 17.92
CA SER A 38 -15.39 -0.23 19.31
C SER A 38 -14.36 0.91 19.46
N SER A 39 -13.60 1.22 18.40
CA SER A 39 -12.58 2.27 18.43
C SER A 39 -12.79 3.28 17.30
N SER A 40 -11.93 3.28 16.28
CA SER A 40 -12.14 3.96 15.02
C SER A 40 -11.27 3.35 13.94
N LEU A 41 -11.70 3.48 12.67
CA LEU A 41 -10.92 3.00 11.53
C LEU A 41 -9.49 3.57 11.52
N ARG A 42 -9.32 4.83 11.93
CA ARG A 42 -8.02 5.49 11.98
C ARG A 42 -7.11 4.85 13.04
N LYS A 43 -7.62 4.64 14.25
CA LYS A 43 -6.86 4.00 15.35
C LYS A 43 -6.47 2.57 14.99
N TRP A 44 -7.42 1.79 14.44
CA TRP A 44 -7.17 0.43 13.99
C TRP A 44 -6.10 0.36 12.90
N LYS A 45 -6.16 1.24 11.89
CA LYS A 45 -5.14 1.32 10.82
C LYS A 45 -3.74 1.64 11.37
N THR A 46 -3.65 2.54 12.35
CA THR A 46 -2.37 2.88 12.99
C THR A 46 -1.83 1.72 13.82
N ALA A 47 -2.66 1.09 14.66
CA ALA A 47 -2.28 -0.05 15.50
C ALA A 47 -1.85 -1.27 14.67
N GLY A 48 -2.56 -1.54 13.56
CA GLY A 48 -2.24 -2.63 12.64
C GLY A 48 -1.06 -2.35 11.69
N GLY A 49 -0.39 -1.20 11.80
CA GLY A 49 0.74 -0.87 10.94
C GLY A 49 0.40 -0.71 9.44
N TYR A 50 -0.88 -0.45 9.12
CA TYR A 50 -1.38 -0.37 7.74
C TYR A 50 -0.59 0.63 6.88
N HIS A 51 -0.08 1.69 7.50
CA HIS A 51 0.75 2.68 6.83
C HIS A 51 2.02 2.06 6.21
N ARG A 52 2.70 1.17 6.93
CA ARG A 52 3.92 0.50 6.43
C ARG A 52 3.60 -0.43 5.27
N HIS A 53 2.50 -1.18 5.35
CA HIS A 53 2.03 -2.04 4.27
C HIS A 53 1.73 -1.22 3.01
N SER A 54 0.97 -0.13 3.14
CA SER A 54 0.64 0.76 2.02
C SER A 54 1.88 1.41 1.38
N LEU A 55 2.90 1.76 2.17
CA LEU A 55 4.19 2.24 1.63
C LEU A 55 4.91 1.16 0.83
N ALA A 56 4.96 -0.08 1.33
CA ALA A 56 5.58 -1.20 0.64
C ALA A 56 4.85 -1.51 -0.69
N GLU A 57 3.52 -1.53 -0.68
CA GLU A 57 2.71 -1.70 -1.90
C GLU A 57 2.97 -0.58 -2.92
N THR A 58 3.03 0.66 -2.45
CA THR A 58 3.31 1.82 -3.31
C THR A 58 4.71 1.74 -3.93
N LEU A 59 5.72 1.33 -3.15
CA LEU A 59 7.08 1.12 -3.64
C LEU A 59 7.14 -0.02 -4.66
N MET A 60 6.45 -1.14 -4.40
CA MET A 60 6.38 -2.25 -5.36
C MET A 60 5.64 -1.87 -6.63
N TYR A 61 4.58 -1.08 -6.54
CA TYR A 61 3.88 -0.53 -7.70
C TYR A 61 4.83 0.34 -8.55
N ARG A 62 5.57 1.26 -7.92
CA ARG A 62 6.56 2.12 -8.59
C ARG A 62 7.70 1.35 -9.25
N LEU A 63 8.09 0.20 -8.69
CA LEU A 63 9.07 -0.69 -9.29
C LEU A 63 8.49 -1.44 -10.51
N LYS A 64 7.29 -2.02 -10.37
CA LYS A 64 6.70 -2.93 -11.35
C LYS A 64 6.14 -2.24 -12.58
N VAL A 65 5.56 -1.05 -12.44
CA VAL A 65 4.88 -0.34 -13.53
C VAL A 65 5.84 0.05 -14.66
N PRO A 66 6.98 0.74 -14.40
CA PRO A 66 7.89 1.13 -15.47
C PRO A 66 8.85 0.02 -15.90
N ILE A 67 9.27 -0.87 -14.99
CA ILE A 67 10.36 -1.83 -15.27
C ILE A 67 9.85 -3.22 -15.63
N GLY A 68 8.68 -3.61 -15.14
CA GLY A 68 8.08 -4.92 -15.38
C GLY A 68 7.80 -5.70 -14.10
N ARG A 69 6.80 -6.59 -14.20
CA ARG A 69 6.23 -7.32 -13.06
C ARG A 69 7.02 -8.56 -12.66
N GLU A 70 7.78 -9.14 -13.58
CA GLU A 70 8.40 -10.46 -13.45
C GLU A 70 9.93 -10.39 -13.49
N LEU A 71 10.60 -11.41 -12.96
CA LEU A 71 12.06 -11.59 -13.01
C LEU A 71 12.38 -12.79 -13.91
N ALA A 72 13.13 -12.57 -14.99
CA ALA A 72 13.50 -13.64 -15.92
C ALA A 72 14.55 -14.60 -15.36
N ALA A 73 15.33 -14.16 -14.36
CA ALA A 73 16.38 -14.95 -13.74
C ALA A 73 15.81 -16.18 -13.01
N ARG A 74 16.46 -17.34 -13.22
CA ARG A 74 16.01 -18.64 -12.70
C ARG A 74 16.57 -19.01 -11.33
N THR A 75 17.66 -18.36 -10.90
CA THR A 75 18.26 -18.59 -9.57
C THR A 75 17.95 -17.41 -8.64
N ILE A 76 17.81 -17.69 -7.35
CA ILE A 76 17.55 -16.66 -6.33
C ILE A 76 18.67 -15.60 -6.32
N ALA A 77 19.93 -16.00 -6.44
CA ALA A 77 21.05 -15.08 -6.50
C ALA A 77 20.94 -14.11 -7.69
N ALA A 78 20.62 -14.62 -8.88
CA ALA A 78 20.45 -13.78 -10.06
C ALA A 78 19.19 -12.89 -9.97
N GLN A 79 18.12 -13.37 -9.33
CA GLN A 79 16.94 -12.56 -9.03
C GLN A 79 17.26 -11.41 -8.07
N ALA A 80 18.05 -11.66 -7.02
CA ALA A 80 18.49 -10.62 -6.08
C ALA A 80 19.28 -9.53 -6.81
N THR A 81 20.24 -9.91 -7.65
CA THR A 81 21.00 -8.97 -8.49
C THR A 81 20.09 -8.17 -9.42
N ALA A 82 19.14 -8.84 -10.08
CA ALA A 82 18.18 -8.16 -10.95
C ALA A 82 17.34 -7.13 -10.17
N VAL A 83 16.87 -7.46 -8.96
CA VAL A 83 16.13 -6.52 -8.11
C VAL A 83 17.00 -5.31 -7.73
N VAL A 84 18.25 -5.52 -7.34
CA VAL A 84 19.18 -4.42 -7.01
C VAL A 84 19.35 -3.48 -8.20
N VAL A 85 19.57 -4.02 -9.41
CA VAL A 85 19.68 -3.20 -10.63
C VAL A 85 18.41 -2.41 -10.89
N ARG A 86 17.22 -3.03 -10.77
CA ARG A 86 15.94 -2.35 -10.98
C ARG A 86 15.71 -1.21 -9.98
N VAL A 87 16.06 -1.42 -8.71
CA VAL A 87 15.97 -0.37 -7.68
C VAL A 87 16.93 0.78 -8.01
N SER A 88 18.16 0.49 -8.44
CA SER A 88 19.12 1.52 -8.87
C SER A 88 18.60 2.36 -10.04
N VAL A 89 17.99 1.72 -11.05
CA VAL A 89 17.35 2.41 -12.17
C VAL A 89 16.20 3.29 -11.68
N LEU A 90 15.30 2.76 -10.85
CA LEU A 90 14.16 3.51 -10.32
C LEU A 90 14.61 4.73 -9.49
N ASN A 91 15.65 4.58 -8.68
CA ASN A 91 16.23 5.67 -7.90
C ASN A 91 16.81 6.76 -8.82
N ARG A 92 17.50 6.36 -9.89
CA ARG A 92 18.04 7.31 -10.88
C ARG A 92 16.91 8.06 -11.60
N MET A 93 15.87 7.37 -12.05
CA MET A 93 14.69 8.00 -12.65
C MET A 93 14.03 9.00 -11.69
N THR A 94 13.88 8.62 -10.42
CA THR A 94 13.27 9.48 -9.39
C THR A 94 14.11 10.74 -9.13
N ALA A 95 15.44 10.62 -9.14
CA ALA A 95 16.33 11.77 -8.99
C ALA A 95 16.20 12.74 -10.18
N LEU A 96 16.10 12.22 -11.40
CA LEU A 96 15.95 13.04 -12.61
C LEU A 96 14.56 13.67 -12.73
N ALA A 97 13.50 12.98 -12.29
CA ALA A 97 12.13 13.46 -12.37
C ALA A 97 11.76 14.46 -11.26
N ARG A 98 12.65 14.74 -10.30
CA ARG A 98 12.37 15.65 -9.19
C ARG A 98 12.40 17.11 -9.69
N PRO A 99 11.27 17.84 -9.69
CA PRO A 99 11.27 19.25 -10.05
C PRO A 99 11.99 20.10 -9.00
N HIS A 100 12.66 21.17 -9.44
CA HIS A 100 13.20 22.17 -8.53
C HIS A 100 12.07 23.10 -8.09
N SER A 101 11.55 22.92 -6.87
CA SER A 101 10.61 23.87 -6.30
C SER A 101 11.37 25.10 -5.79
N ILE A 102 11.17 26.24 -6.44
CA ILE A 102 11.70 27.52 -5.96
C ILE A 102 10.57 28.21 -5.20
N ARG A 103 10.84 28.59 -3.96
CA ARG A 103 9.91 29.44 -3.21
C ARG A 103 10.07 30.86 -3.75
N MET A 104 9.05 31.36 -4.43
CA MET A 104 8.97 32.77 -4.82
C MET A 104 8.56 33.56 -3.57
N THR A 105 9.44 34.45 -3.14
CA THR A 105 9.20 35.48 -2.11
C THR A 105 8.95 36.81 -2.77
#